data_AF-A0A9W9IJI0-F1
#
_entry.id   AF-A0A9W9IJI0-F1
#
_cell.length_a   1.000
_cell.length_b   1.000
_cell.length_c   1.000
_cell.angle_alpha   90.00
_cell.angle_beta   90.00
_cell.angle_gamma   90.00
#
_symmetry.space_group_name_H-M   'P 1'
#
loop_
_entity.id
_entity.type
_entity.pdbx_description
1 polymer ?
#
loop_
_entity_poly.entity_id
_entity_poly.type
_entity_poly.pdbx_seq_one_letter_code
_entity_poly.pdbx_strand_id
1 'polypeptide(L)'
;MTLRLFDACCAQADYKVPQADQEGVEVPTNEGGEHLGESDSWWYQELGLQPTFSTWSQITFLHMYLLVVRVRANPLHESVQTYMRHLIDHFSHTAEHRMDVLHNLGTRSIRTKYLKDLFIQWRGIIAAYDEGLVKGDAALGAAVWRNIWKASPTGADGKEIDWTKVAWVVAYMRRVTSELSKIPEADLEGALIGADGSPTSRIFGYSAVDKKLAGAE
;
A
#
# COMPACT_ATOMS: atom_id res chain seq x y z
N MET A 1 17.36 -8.32 -4.05
CA MET A 1 16.63 -7.42 -4.95
C MET A 1 15.12 -7.41 -4.73
N THR A 2 14.33 -8.33 -5.29
CA THR A 2 12.85 -8.20 -5.26
C THR A 2 12.25 -8.23 -3.86
N LEU A 3 12.79 -9.02 -2.92
CA LEU A 3 12.36 -9.03 -1.52
C LEU A 3 12.56 -7.66 -0.87
N ARG A 4 13.74 -7.08 -1.03
CA ARG A 4 14.11 -5.76 -0.51
C ARG A 4 13.21 -4.65 -1.06
N LEU A 5 12.90 -4.68 -2.36
CA LEU A 5 11.95 -3.77 -2.97
C LEU A 5 10.54 -3.95 -2.40
N PHE A 6 10.11 -5.19 -2.16
CA PHE A 6 8.85 -5.49 -1.48
C PHE A 6 8.84 -4.97 -0.03
N ASP A 7 9.92 -5.13 0.72
CA ASP A 7 10.04 -4.63 2.10
C ASP A 7 9.88 -3.11 2.14
N ALA A 8 10.44 -2.40 1.17
CA ALA A 8 10.25 -0.95 1.02
C ALA A 8 8.78 -0.55 0.75
N CYS A 9 8.02 -1.37 0.03
CA CYS A 9 6.57 -1.18 -0.16
C CYS A 9 5.78 -1.43 1.13
N CYS A 10 6.09 -2.53 1.82
CA CYS A 10 5.41 -2.97 3.04
C CYS A 10 5.60 -1.96 4.19
N ALA A 11 6.80 -1.39 4.31
CA ALA A 11 7.16 -0.46 5.37
C ALA A 11 6.33 0.84 5.37
N GLN A 12 5.74 1.22 4.23
CA GLN A 12 4.96 2.45 4.12
C GLN A 12 3.68 2.43 4.95
N ALA A 13 3.12 1.24 5.19
CA ALA A 13 1.91 1.05 5.97
C ALA A 13 2.13 0.08 7.13
N ASP A 14 3.37 -0.05 7.61
CA ASP A 14 3.62 -0.96 8.72
C ASP A 14 2.85 -0.52 9.98
N TYR A 15 2.37 -1.49 10.74
CA TYR A 15 1.60 -1.29 11.95
C TYR A 15 1.85 -2.43 12.92
N LYS A 16 1.66 -2.14 14.20
CA LYS A 16 1.78 -3.10 15.29
C LYS A 16 0.41 -3.38 15.89
N VAL A 17 0.25 -4.55 16.49
CA VAL A 17 -0.93 -4.89 17.29
C VAL A 17 -0.42 -5.30 18.67
N PRO A 18 -0.15 -4.35 19.58
CA PRO A 18 0.48 -4.64 20.88
C PRO A 18 -0.28 -5.69 21.72
N GLN A 19 -1.60 -5.77 21.52
CA GLN A 19 -2.49 -6.70 22.21
C GLN A 19 -2.40 -8.12 21.67
N ALA A 20 -1.90 -8.33 20.44
CA ALA A 20 -1.78 -9.67 19.84
C ALA A 20 -0.78 -10.57 20.59
N ASP A 21 0.23 -9.96 21.22
CA ASP A 21 1.26 -10.66 22.02
C ASP A 21 0.86 -10.85 23.50
N GLN A 22 -0.31 -10.34 23.90
CA GLN A 22 -0.78 -10.37 25.30
C GLN A 22 -1.83 -11.45 25.50
N GLU A 23 -1.49 -12.49 26.26
CA GLU A 23 -2.38 -13.61 26.52
C GLU A 23 -3.65 -13.15 27.26
N GLY A 24 -4.83 -13.39 26.66
CA GLY A 24 -6.13 -13.05 27.23
C GLY A 24 -6.62 -11.62 26.98
N VAL A 25 -5.88 -10.80 26.22
CA VAL A 25 -6.33 -9.45 25.83
C VAL A 25 -6.97 -9.50 24.44
N GLU A 26 -8.22 -9.07 24.34
CA GLU A 26 -8.92 -9.01 23.05
C GLU A 26 -8.39 -7.84 22.22
N VAL A 27 -8.09 -8.11 20.95
CA VAL A 27 -7.64 -7.07 20.01
C VAL A 27 -8.84 -6.19 19.66
N PRO A 28 -8.74 -4.85 19.81
CA PRO A 28 -9.85 -3.96 19.48
C PRO A 28 -10.22 -4.07 18.01
N THR A 29 -11.52 -4.01 17.70
CA THR A 29 -12.04 -4.09 16.34
C THR A 29 -12.81 -2.83 15.97
N ASN A 30 -12.82 -2.48 14.68
CA ASN A 30 -13.71 -1.44 14.16
C ASN A 30 -15.13 -1.99 13.92
N GLU A 31 -16.06 -1.12 13.51
CA GLU A 31 -17.44 -1.50 13.20
C GLU A 31 -17.55 -2.61 12.13
N GLY A 32 -16.55 -2.74 11.26
CA GLY A 32 -16.44 -3.79 10.24
C GLY A 32 -15.85 -5.10 10.75
N GLY A 33 -15.50 -5.20 12.03
CA GLY A 33 -14.88 -6.37 12.64
C GLY A 33 -13.39 -6.54 12.30
N GLU A 34 -12.73 -5.52 11.75
CA GLU A 34 -11.29 -5.56 11.49
C GLU A 34 -10.51 -5.18 12.74
N HIS A 35 -9.49 -5.97 13.07
CA HIS A 35 -8.57 -5.66 14.17
C HIS A 35 -7.84 -4.34 13.90
N LEU A 36 -7.80 -3.49 14.91
CA LEU A 36 -7.11 -2.21 14.92
C LEU A 36 -5.70 -2.38 15.50
N GLY A 37 -4.72 -1.85 14.78
CA GLY A 37 -3.35 -1.70 15.26
C GLY A 37 -2.99 -0.27 15.63
N GLU A 38 -1.69 -0.04 15.73
CA GLU A 38 -1.06 1.25 16.02
C GLU A 38 0.10 1.48 15.05
N SER A 39 0.20 2.69 14.51
CA SER A 39 1.28 3.07 13.60
C SER A 39 1.46 4.58 13.55
N ASP A 40 2.72 5.00 13.47
CA ASP A 40 3.11 6.40 13.30
C ASP A 40 3.26 6.81 11.83
N SER A 41 2.87 5.93 10.88
CA SER A 41 2.93 6.27 9.47
C SER A 41 1.99 7.44 9.14
N TRP A 42 2.47 8.37 8.32
CA TRP A 42 1.69 9.51 7.84
C TRP A 42 0.42 9.07 7.09
N TRP A 43 0.42 7.88 6.49
CA TRP A 43 -0.76 7.28 5.87
C TRP A 43 -1.92 7.15 6.86
N TYR A 44 -1.64 6.86 8.13
CA TYR A 44 -2.68 6.75 9.16
C TYR A 44 -2.95 8.11 9.81
N GLN A 45 -1.89 8.82 10.22
CA GLN A 45 -2.01 10.06 10.98
C GLN A 45 -2.60 11.22 10.16
N GLU A 46 -2.09 11.47 8.95
CA GLU A 46 -2.50 12.62 8.13
C GLU A 46 -3.77 12.30 7.34
N LEU A 47 -3.88 11.09 6.78
CA LEU A 47 -5.05 10.72 5.98
C LEU A 47 -6.23 10.23 6.84
N GLY A 48 -6.03 9.97 8.14
CA GLY A 48 -7.09 9.48 9.03
C GLY A 48 -7.55 8.06 8.69
N LEU A 49 -6.65 7.25 8.13
CA LEU A 49 -6.92 5.84 7.84
C LEU A 49 -6.73 5.01 9.11
N GLN A 50 -7.49 3.93 9.25
CA GLN A 50 -7.30 2.99 10.35
C GLN A 50 -6.17 2.00 10.03
N PRO A 51 -5.23 1.74 10.95
CA PRO A 51 -4.20 0.71 10.80
C PRO A 51 -4.79 -0.69 10.95
N THR A 52 -5.43 -1.16 9.89
CA THR A 52 -5.94 -2.53 9.77
C THR A 52 -5.19 -3.30 8.69
N PHE A 53 -5.33 -4.63 8.71
CA PHE A 53 -4.78 -5.49 7.66
C PHE A 53 -5.23 -5.06 6.27
N SER A 54 -6.51 -4.69 6.12
CA SER A 54 -7.06 -4.26 4.83
C SER A 54 -6.36 -2.99 4.36
N THR A 55 -6.24 -1.97 5.21
CA THR A 55 -5.54 -0.73 4.86
C THR A 55 -4.08 -0.97 4.49
N TRP A 56 -3.36 -1.78 5.28
CA TRP A 56 -1.99 -2.18 4.98
C TRP A 56 -1.87 -2.85 3.61
N SER A 57 -2.78 -3.79 3.30
CA SER A 57 -2.75 -4.50 2.02
C SER A 57 -2.93 -3.56 0.82
N GLN A 58 -3.84 -2.59 0.93
CA GLN A 58 -4.14 -1.64 -0.15
C GLN A 58 -3.02 -0.63 -0.36
N ILE A 59 -2.41 -0.12 0.70
CA ILE A 59 -1.24 0.78 0.59
C ILE A 59 -0.03 -0.01 0.07
N THR A 60 0.18 -1.26 0.52
CA THR A 60 1.28 -2.10 0.00
C THR A 60 1.10 -2.36 -1.50
N PHE A 61 -0.13 -2.68 -1.95
CA PHE A 61 -0.44 -2.82 -3.37
C PHE A 61 -0.22 -1.53 -4.15
N LEU A 62 -0.55 -0.35 -3.60
CA LEU A 62 -0.25 0.93 -4.26
C LEU A 62 1.25 1.08 -4.54
N HIS A 63 2.12 0.76 -3.59
CA HIS A 63 3.57 0.84 -3.77
C HIS A 63 4.12 -0.24 -4.72
N MET A 64 3.62 -1.47 -4.60
CA MET A 64 3.94 -2.54 -5.56
C MET A 64 3.54 -2.13 -6.99
N TYR A 65 2.40 -1.46 -7.15
CA TYR A 65 1.93 -0.95 -8.44
C TYR A 65 2.90 0.10 -9.01
N LEU A 66 3.36 1.06 -8.20
CA LEU A 66 4.33 2.08 -8.62
C LEU A 66 5.65 1.44 -9.10
N LEU A 67 6.12 0.38 -8.45
CA LEU A 67 7.26 -0.41 -8.92
C LEU A 67 6.97 -1.10 -10.25
N VAL A 68 5.82 -1.75 -10.39
CA VAL A 68 5.43 -2.45 -11.62
C VAL A 68 5.30 -1.46 -12.79
N VAL A 69 4.76 -0.26 -12.59
CA VAL A 69 4.76 0.82 -13.60
C VAL A 69 6.18 1.12 -14.06
N ARG A 70 7.12 1.29 -13.12
CA ARG A 70 8.51 1.57 -13.47
C ARG A 70 9.16 0.42 -14.22
N VAL A 71 9.03 -0.82 -13.76
CA VAL A 71 9.64 -1.99 -14.42
C VAL A 71 9.04 -2.21 -15.82
N ARG A 72 7.75 -1.92 -16.02
CA ARG A 72 7.09 -1.99 -17.34
C ARG A 72 7.64 -1.00 -18.38
N ALA A 73 8.37 0.04 -17.96
CA ALA A 73 9.06 0.94 -18.89
C ALA A 73 10.34 0.31 -19.49
N ASN A 74 10.78 -0.85 -19.00
CA ASN A 74 11.96 -1.54 -19.53
C ASN A 74 11.61 -2.39 -20.77
N PRO A 75 12.53 -2.52 -21.74
CA PRO A 75 12.26 -3.25 -22.99
C PRO A 75 12.16 -4.77 -22.81
N LEU A 76 12.60 -5.32 -21.67
CA LEU A 76 12.65 -6.76 -21.43
C LEU A 76 11.39 -7.26 -20.70
N HIS A 77 10.46 -7.85 -21.46
CA HIS A 77 9.21 -8.40 -20.92
C HIS A 77 9.42 -9.48 -19.83
N GLU A 78 10.48 -10.28 -19.93
CA GLU A 78 10.79 -11.33 -18.94
C GLU A 78 11.13 -10.74 -17.56
N SER A 79 11.77 -9.57 -17.53
CA SER A 79 12.03 -8.84 -16.29
C SER A 79 10.71 -8.49 -15.60
N VAL A 80 9.76 -7.88 -16.33
CA VAL A 80 8.43 -7.51 -15.80
C VAL A 80 7.72 -8.69 -15.15
N GLN A 81 7.64 -9.84 -15.83
CA GLN A 81 6.98 -11.03 -15.30
C GLN A 81 7.65 -11.56 -14.03
N THR A 82 8.98 -11.52 -14.00
CA THR A 82 9.77 -11.97 -12.85
C THR A 82 9.55 -11.08 -11.63
N TYR A 83 9.57 -9.75 -11.79
CA TYR A 83 9.27 -8.81 -10.71
C TYR A 83 7.84 -8.98 -10.20
N MET A 84 6.85 -9.04 -11.09
CA MET A 84 5.45 -9.19 -10.68
C MET A 84 5.22 -10.49 -9.90
N ARG A 85 5.80 -11.61 -10.35
CA ARG A 85 5.73 -12.89 -9.66
C ARG A 85 6.38 -12.82 -8.27
N HIS A 86 7.61 -12.32 -8.17
CA HIS A 86 8.28 -12.26 -6.88
C HIS A 86 7.63 -11.28 -5.90
N LEU A 87 7.15 -10.12 -6.37
CA LEU A 87 6.43 -9.16 -5.52
C LEU A 87 5.15 -9.79 -4.93
N ILE A 88 4.38 -10.53 -5.72
CA ILE A 88 3.15 -11.17 -5.22
C ILE A 88 3.45 -12.38 -4.32
N ASP A 89 4.53 -13.13 -4.60
CA ASP A 89 4.99 -14.23 -3.73
C ASP A 89 5.40 -13.68 -2.34
N HIS A 90 6.23 -12.64 -2.31
CA HIS A 90 6.64 -11.99 -1.05
C HIS A 90 5.46 -11.37 -0.30
N PHE A 91 4.52 -10.73 -1.03
CA PHE A 91 3.28 -10.24 -0.44
C PHE A 91 2.47 -11.37 0.19
N SER A 92 2.29 -12.49 -0.52
CA SER A 92 1.47 -13.62 -0.05
C SER A 92 2.04 -14.23 1.23
N HIS A 93 3.35 -14.43 1.30
CA HIS A 93 4.02 -14.91 2.52
C HIS A 93 3.88 -13.94 3.69
N THR A 94 4.06 -12.64 3.45
CA THR A 94 3.95 -11.61 4.50
C THR A 94 2.50 -11.46 4.98
N ALA A 95 1.55 -11.51 4.06
CA ALA A 95 0.12 -11.48 4.35
C ALA A 95 -0.31 -12.70 5.18
N GLU A 96 0.15 -13.91 4.82
CA GLU A 96 -0.12 -15.11 5.60
C GLU A 96 0.44 -15.00 7.03
N HIS A 97 1.68 -14.52 7.18
CA HIS A 97 2.29 -14.32 8.48
C HIS A 97 1.54 -13.29 9.33
N ARG A 98 1.17 -12.14 8.76
CA ARG A 98 0.37 -11.12 9.47
C ARG A 98 -1.01 -11.64 9.87
N MET A 99 -1.68 -12.41 9.01
CA MET A 99 -2.97 -13.03 9.34
C MET A 99 -2.84 -13.99 10.52
N ASP A 100 -1.78 -14.81 10.56
CA ASP A 100 -1.54 -15.77 11.63
C ASP A 100 -1.18 -15.05 12.94
N VAL A 101 -0.17 -14.18 12.91
CA VAL A 101 0.41 -13.57 14.12
C VAL A 101 -0.42 -12.41 14.66
N LEU A 102 -0.81 -11.45 13.82
CA LEU A 102 -1.45 -10.21 14.29
C LEU A 102 -2.96 -10.34 14.46
N HIS A 103 -3.56 -11.31 13.76
CA HIS A 103 -5.01 -11.42 13.68
C HIS A 103 -5.55 -12.74 14.17
N ASN A 104 -4.69 -13.70 14.53
CA ASN A 104 -5.08 -15.07 14.90
C ASN A 104 -6.16 -15.61 13.93
N LEU A 105 -6.03 -15.26 12.63
CA LEU A 105 -7.06 -15.50 11.63
C LEU A 105 -7.13 -16.98 11.30
N GLY A 106 -7.97 -17.68 12.07
CA GLY A 106 -8.56 -18.97 11.76
C GLY A 106 -7.60 -20.07 11.28
N THR A 107 -8.19 -21.12 10.73
CA THR A 107 -7.45 -22.25 10.18
C THR A 107 -6.77 -21.88 8.86
N ARG A 108 -5.75 -22.65 8.46
CA ARG A 108 -5.00 -22.48 7.20
C ARG A 108 -5.90 -22.34 5.95
N SER A 109 -7.07 -22.99 5.94
CA SER A 109 -8.01 -22.91 4.82
C SER A 109 -8.65 -21.51 4.67
N ILE A 110 -8.95 -20.83 5.79
CA ILE A 110 -9.48 -19.46 5.79
C ILE A 110 -8.43 -18.49 5.25
N ARG A 111 -7.18 -18.60 5.73
CA ARG A 111 -6.07 -17.79 5.22
C ARG A 111 -5.83 -18.00 3.74
N THR A 112 -5.87 -19.24 3.26
CA THR A 112 -5.72 -19.56 1.84
C THR A 112 -6.83 -18.93 0.98
N LYS A 113 -8.08 -18.93 1.47
CA LYS A 113 -9.18 -18.26 0.78
C LYS A 113 -8.93 -16.74 0.71
N TYR A 114 -8.54 -16.13 1.83
CA TYR A 114 -8.28 -14.71 1.91
C TYR A 114 -7.12 -14.27 0.99
N LEU A 115 -6.04 -15.05 0.89
CA LEU A 115 -4.94 -14.82 -0.05
C LEU A 115 -5.42 -14.85 -1.52
N LYS A 116 -6.34 -15.75 -1.87
CA LYS A 116 -6.93 -15.77 -3.23
C LYS A 116 -7.75 -14.50 -3.49
N ASP A 117 -8.50 -14.03 -2.52
CA ASP A 117 -9.28 -12.80 -2.62
C ASP A 117 -8.35 -11.58 -2.80
N LEU A 118 -7.26 -11.50 -2.02
CA LEU A 118 -6.21 -10.48 -2.18
C LEU A 118 -5.55 -10.51 -3.55
N PHE A 119 -5.31 -11.70 -4.12
CA PHE A 119 -4.76 -11.84 -5.47
C PHE A 119 -5.70 -11.29 -6.55
N ILE A 120 -7.01 -11.49 -6.40
CA ILE A 120 -8.02 -10.89 -7.28
C ILE A 120 -8.02 -9.36 -7.12
N GLN A 121 -7.97 -8.87 -5.88
CA GLN A 121 -7.88 -7.42 -5.61
C GLN A 121 -6.65 -6.79 -6.25
N TRP A 122 -5.47 -7.41 -6.12
CA TRP A 122 -4.24 -6.95 -6.75
C TRP A 122 -4.39 -6.73 -8.27
N ARG A 123 -5.03 -7.68 -8.97
CA ARG A 123 -5.30 -7.55 -10.41
C ARG A 123 -6.28 -6.42 -10.72
N GLY A 124 -7.31 -6.23 -9.88
CA GLY A 124 -8.24 -5.11 -9.98
C GLY A 124 -7.55 -3.77 -9.77
N ILE A 125 -6.60 -3.69 -8.84
CA ILE A 125 -5.79 -2.51 -8.56
C ILE A 125 -4.93 -2.14 -9.77
N ILE A 126 -4.23 -3.11 -10.38
CA ILE A 126 -3.44 -2.87 -11.59
C ILE A 126 -4.31 -2.24 -12.68
N ALA A 127 -5.45 -2.87 -13.00
CA ALA A 127 -6.34 -2.39 -14.05
C ALA A 127 -6.87 -0.97 -13.77
N ALA A 128 -7.27 -0.72 -12.53
CA ALA A 128 -7.83 0.56 -12.11
C ALA A 128 -6.83 1.70 -12.11
N TYR A 129 -5.62 1.47 -11.59
CA TYR A 129 -4.59 2.49 -11.57
C TYR A 129 -4.00 2.72 -12.95
N ASP A 130 -3.91 1.69 -13.81
CA ASP A 130 -3.54 1.87 -15.21
C ASP A 130 -4.54 2.76 -15.96
N GLU A 131 -5.84 2.50 -15.77
CA GLU A 131 -6.90 3.35 -16.30
C GLU A 131 -6.78 4.79 -15.78
N GLY A 132 -6.57 4.96 -14.47
CA GLY A 132 -6.41 6.27 -13.83
C GLY A 132 -5.19 7.05 -14.33
N LEU A 133 -4.04 6.39 -14.49
CA LEU A 133 -2.82 7.03 -14.99
C LEU A 133 -3.03 7.60 -16.40
N VAL A 134 -3.77 6.89 -17.26
CA VAL A 134 -4.02 7.27 -18.66
C VAL A 134 -5.15 8.30 -18.79
N LYS A 135 -6.27 8.13 -18.06
CA LYS A 135 -7.46 8.97 -18.21
C LYS A 135 -7.40 10.28 -17.44
N GLY A 136 -6.49 10.40 -16.46
CA GLY A 136 -6.26 11.64 -15.71
C GLY A 136 -6.65 11.54 -14.23
N ASP A 137 -6.39 12.62 -13.49
CA ASP A 137 -6.37 12.62 -12.04
C ASP A 137 -7.73 12.35 -11.39
N ALA A 138 -8.83 12.71 -12.04
CA ALA A 138 -10.18 12.36 -11.56
C ALA A 138 -10.42 10.84 -11.58
N ALA A 139 -10.02 10.16 -12.65
CA ALA A 139 -10.15 8.70 -12.75
C ALA A 139 -9.20 7.99 -11.78
N LEU A 140 -7.97 8.52 -11.63
CA LEU A 140 -7.02 8.01 -10.63
C LEU A 140 -7.52 8.22 -9.20
N GLY A 141 -8.10 9.37 -8.89
CA GLY A 141 -8.73 9.67 -7.61
C GLY A 141 -9.88 8.73 -7.29
N ALA A 142 -10.74 8.42 -8.25
CA ALA A 142 -11.80 7.43 -8.08
C ALA A 142 -11.25 6.02 -7.78
N ALA A 143 -10.16 5.62 -8.45
CA ALA A 143 -9.49 4.34 -8.18
C ALA A 143 -8.85 4.32 -6.78
N VAL A 144 -8.17 5.40 -6.38
CA VAL A 144 -7.57 5.57 -5.06
C VAL A 144 -8.63 5.50 -3.97
N TRP A 145 -9.73 6.25 -4.10
CA TRP A 145 -10.85 6.23 -3.17
C TRP A 145 -11.45 4.84 -3.01
N ARG A 146 -11.70 4.13 -4.12
CA ARG A 146 -12.25 2.78 -4.09
C ARG A 146 -11.34 1.79 -3.37
N ASN A 147 -10.03 1.89 -3.55
CA ASN A 147 -9.07 0.92 -3.00
C ASN A 147 -8.65 1.29 -1.56
N ILE A 148 -8.24 2.52 -1.30
CA ILE A 148 -7.70 2.96 0.00
C ILE A 148 -8.83 3.28 1.00
N TRP A 149 -9.91 3.92 0.55
CA TRP A 149 -11.08 4.24 1.39
C TRP A 149 -12.24 3.26 1.20
N LYS A 150 -12.02 2.13 0.52
CA LYS A 150 -13.01 1.06 0.32
C LYS A 150 -14.34 1.54 -0.30
N ALA A 151 -14.29 2.59 -1.13
CA ALA A 151 -15.47 3.27 -1.67
C ALA A 151 -16.44 3.80 -0.60
N SER A 152 -15.95 4.08 0.61
CA SER A 152 -16.74 4.66 1.69
C SER A 152 -16.94 6.15 1.44
N PRO A 153 -18.18 6.68 1.55
CA PRO A 153 -18.41 8.13 1.56
C PRO A 153 -17.97 8.79 2.87
N THR A 154 -17.68 8.00 3.90
CA THR A 154 -17.30 8.46 5.24
C THR A 154 -15.93 7.96 5.67
N GLY A 155 -15.20 8.79 6.42
CA GLY A 155 -13.96 8.43 7.07
C GLY A 155 -14.17 7.61 8.34
N ALA A 156 -13.07 7.22 8.98
CA ALA A 156 -13.08 6.44 10.22
C ALA A 156 -13.69 7.20 11.41
N ASP A 157 -13.80 8.53 11.34
CA ASP A 157 -14.43 9.38 12.34
C ASP A 157 -15.95 9.57 12.10
N GLY A 158 -16.51 8.86 11.11
CA GLY A 158 -17.92 8.92 10.74
C GLY A 158 -18.32 10.17 9.94
N LYS A 159 -17.38 11.07 9.63
CA LYS A 159 -17.63 12.27 8.82
C LYS A 159 -17.46 11.97 7.34
N GLU A 160 -18.00 12.84 6.50
CA GLU A 160 -17.76 12.78 5.05
C GLU A 160 -16.26 12.80 4.75
N ILE A 161 -15.85 12.03 3.74
CA ILE A 161 -14.45 11.96 3.33
C ILE A 161 -13.95 13.35 2.91
N ASP A 162 -12.78 13.71 3.43
CA ASP A 162 -12.06 14.87 2.94
C ASP A 162 -11.39 14.52 1.59
N TRP A 163 -11.99 14.98 0.50
CA TRP A 163 -11.53 14.73 -0.86
C TRP A 163 -10.12 15.28 -1.14
N THR A 164 -9.64 16.25 -0.36
CA THR A 164 -8.25 16.74 -0.49
C THR A 164 -7.24 15.64 -0.13
N LYS A 165 -7.59 14.71 0.78
CA LYS A 165 -6.75 13.55 1.11
C LYS A 165 -6.66 12.54 -0.02
N VAL A 166 -7.76 12.35 -0.76
CA VAL A 166 -7.75 11.52 -1.98
C VAL A 166 -6.86 12.18 -3.04
N ALA A 167 -7.03 13.49 -3.26
CA ALA A 167 -6.19 14.27 -4.18
C ALA A 167 -4.70 14.24 -3.77
N TRP A 168 -4.40 14.23 -2.47
CA TRP A 168 -3.04 14.11 -1.95
C TRP A 168 -2.41 12.77 -2.34
N VAL A 169 -3.12 11.65 -2.19
CA VAL A 169 -2.61 10.34 -2.64
C VAL A 169 -2.42 10.32 -4.17
N VAL A 170 -3.28 10.98 -4.94
CA VAL A 170 -3.09 11.14 -6.40
C VAL A 170 -1.81 11.92 -6.72
N ALA A 171 -1.59 13.06 -6.05
CA ALA A 171 -0.37 13.86 -6.21
C ALA A 171 0.88 13.05 -5.83
N TYR A 172 0.81 12.29 -4.74
CA TYR A 172 1.86 11.34 -4.32
C TYR A 172 2.17 10.33 -5.43
N MET A 173 1.15 9.65 -5.98
CA MET A 173 1.36 8.68 -7.07
C MET A 173 2.00 9.31 -8.30
N ARG A 174 1.61 10.54 -8.66
CA ARG A 174 2.20 11.28 -9.80
C ARG A 174 3.66 11.64 -9.55
N ARG A 175 3.98 12.18 -8.37
CA ARG A 175 5.36 12.50 -7.98
C ARG A 175 6.21 11.24 -8.00
N VAL A 176 5.79 10.19 -7.29
CA VAL A 176 6.58 8.96 -7.16
C VAL A 176 6.80 8.29 -8.51
N THR A 177 5.79 8.25 -9.38
CA THR A 177 5.96 7.73 -10.75
C THR A 177 6.97 8.58 -11.54
N SER A 178 6.92 9.91 -11.41
CA SER A 178 7.87 10.82 -12.04
C SER A 178 9.30 10.61 -11.52
N GLU A 179 9.48 10.41 -10.21
CA GLU A 179 10.78 10.17 -9.61
C GLU A 179 11.35 8.80 -9.99
N LEU A 180 10.55 7.74 -9.90
CA LEU A 180 10.96 6.39 -10.31
C LEU A 180 11.35 6.34 -11.78
N SER A 181 10.68 7.09 -12.67
CA SER A 181 11.00 7.09 -14.10
C SER A 181 12.42 7.57 -14.43
N LYS A 182 13.07 8.30 -13.51
CA LYS A 182 14.43 8.82 -13.66
C LYS A 182 15.50 7.82 -13.21
N ILE A 183 15.11 6.71 -12.62
CA ILE A 183 16.02 5.77 -11.93
C ILE A 183 16.18 4.53 -12.79
N PRO A 184 17.40 4.15 -13.21
CA PRO A 184 17.65 2.89 -13.92
C PRO A 184 17.21 1.67 -13.10
N GLU A 185 16.84 0.57 -13.76
CA GLU A 185 16.38 -0.65 -13.05
C GLU A 185 17.41 -1.15 -12.03
N ALA A 186 18.69 -1.12 -12.39
CA ALA A 186 19.79 -1.55 -11.54
C ALA A 186 19.93 -0.74 -10.24
N ASP A 187 19.43 0.50 -10.22
CA ASP A 187 19.57 1.42 -9.09
C ASP A 187 18.31 1.47 -8.22
N LEU A 188 17.23 0.77 -8.59
CA LEU A 188 15.96 0.81 -7.87
C LEU A 188 16.09 0.42 -6.39
N GLU A 189 16.90 -0.61 -6.09
CA GLU A 189 17.11 -1.06 -4.71
C GLU A 189 17.77 0.06 -3.88
N GLY A 190 18.87 0.64 -4.36
CA GLY A 190 19.58 1.70 -3.64
C GLY A 190 18.84 3.04 -3.58
N ALA A 191 17.87 3.26 -4.47
CA ALA A 191 17.03 4.44 -4.44
C ALA A 191 15.90 4.36 -3.40
N LEU A 192 15.46 3.14 -3.07
CA LEU A 192 14.37 2.90 -2.14
C LEU A 192 14.84 2.43 -0.77
N ILE A 193 16.09 1.98 -0.65
CA ILE A 193 16.64 1.39 0.56
C ILE A 193 17.97 2.06 0.90
N GLY A 194 18.09 2.51 2.14
CA GLY A 194 19.24 3.20 2.67
C GLY A 194 20.45 2.26 2.81
N ALA A 195 21.62 2.86 3.03
CA ALA A 195 22.85 2.10 3.23
C ALA A 195 22.82 1.19 4.48
N ASP A 196 21.95 1.51 5.44
CA ASP A 196 21.69 0.73 6.65
C ASP A 196 20.66 -0.41 6.42
N GLY A 197 20.14 -0.54 5.19
CA GLY A 197 19.13 -1.53 4.84
C GLY A 197 17.70 -1.12 5.20
N SER A 198 17.50 0.08 5.76
CA SER A 198 16.16 0.59 6.07
C SER A 198 15.50 1.20 4.83
N PRO A 199 14.17 1.10 4.68
CA PRO A 199 13.45 1.81 3.61
C PRO A 199 13.69 3.33 3.70
N THR A 200 14.09 3.96 2.61
CA THR A 200 14.25 5.41 2.55
C THR A 200 12.92 6.10 2.39
N SER A 201 12.76 7.27 3.03
CA SER A 201 11.62 8.17 2.80
C SER A 201 11.76 9.04 1.55
N ARG A 202 12.85 8.88 0.78
CA ARG A 202 13.23 9.82 -0.29
C ARG A 202 12.25 9.83 -1.44
N ILE A 203 11.81 8.64 -1.86
CA ILE A 203 10.83 8.48 -2.94
C ILE A 203 9.50 8.06 -2.32
N PHE A 204 9.51 6.91 -1.65
CA PHE A 204 8.35 6.42 -0.90
C PHE A 204 8.33 7.09 0.47
N GLY A 205 7.47 8.08 0.64
CA GLY A 205 7.36 8.81 1.91
C GLY A 205 6.61 10.11 1.77
N TYR A 206 6.28 10.70 2.91
CA TYR A 206 5.64 12.00 3.00
C TYR A 206 6.45 13.06 2.25
N SER A 207 5.78 13.87 1.45
CA SER A 207 6.33 15.09 0.88
C SER A 207 5.30 16.21 0.99
N ALA A 208 5.72 17.35 1.53
CA ALA A 208 4.87 18.54 1.63
C ALA A 208 4.41 19.05 0.26
N VAL A 209 5.17 18.75 -0.81
CA VAL A 209 4.80 19.08 -2.19
C VAL A 209 3.50 18.39 -2.59
N ASP A 210 3.31 17.13 -2.19
CA ASP A 210 2.09 16.38 -2.55
C ASP A 210 0.86 16.98 -1.85
N LYS A 211 1.01 17.36 -0.58
CA LYS A 211 -0.04 18.02 0.21
C LYS A 211 -0.43 19.38 -0.39
N LYS A 212 0.59 20.16 -0.80
CA LYS A 212 0.40 21.45 -1.46
C LYS A 212 -0.30 21.31 -2.82
N LEU A 213 0.11 20.34 -3.63
CA LEU A 213 -0.51 20.07 -4.94
C LEU A 213 -1.99 19.69 -4.82
N ALA A 214 -2.38 19.05 -3.71
CA ALA A 214 -3.76 18.70 -3.43
C ALA A 214 -4.62 19.86 -2.88
N GLY A 215 -4.01 21.02 -2.60
CA GLY A 215 -4.70 22.16 -1.97
C GLY A 215 -5.07 21.91 -0.51
N ALA A 216 -4.33 21.04 0.19
CA ALA A 216 -4.57 20.65 1.59
C ALA A 216 -3.73 21.47 2.61
N GLU A 217 -3.46 22.75 2.32
CA GLU A 217 -2.72 23.68 3.20
C GLU A 217 -3.61 24.31 4.28
#